data_AF-A0A1Y3BEP4-F1
#
_entry.id   AF-A0A1Y3BEP4-F1
#
_cell.length_a   1.000
_cell.length_b   1.000
_cell.length_c   1.000
_cell.angle_alpha   90.00
_cell.angle_beta   90.00
_cell.angle_gamma   90.00
#
_symmetry.space_group_name_H-M   'P 1'
#
loop_
_entity.id
_entity.type
_entity.pdbx_description
1 polymer ?
#
loop_
_entity_poly.entity_id
_entity_poly.type
_entity_poly.pdbx_seq_one_letter_code
_entity_poly.pdbx_strand_id
1 'polypeptide(L)' 'MNYPLIFSSIVDIGSNVQLAKGTGVSCVTFDNEQEILWTGNYSGHITSFVPNTNSLNKYTSFHVDYESDV' A
#
# COMPACT_ATOMS: atom_id res chain seq x y z
N MET A 1 -20.52 -7.15 -12.15
CA MET A 1 -20.69 -6.66 -10.77
C MET A 1 -20.28 -5.20 -10.75
N ASN A 2 -21.14 -4.30 -10.29
CA ASN A 2 -20.80 -2.88 -10.16
C ASN A 2 -20.06 -2.70 -8.84
N TYR A 3 -18.76 -2.47 -8.89
CA TYR A 3 -18.01 -2.03 -7.70
C TYR A 3 -18.26 -0.52 -7.55
N PRO A 4 -18.68 -0.04 -6.37
CA PRO A 4 -18.82 1.39 -6.16
C PRO A 4 -17.44 2.06 -6.28
N LEU A 5 -17.42 3.29 -6.81
CA LEU A 5 -16.26 4.18 -6.79
C LEU A 5 -15.97 4.54 -5.33
N ILE A 6 -15.25 3.68 -4.60
CA ILE A 6 -14.78 3.99 -3.26
C ILE A 6 -13.41 4.63 -3.45
N PHE A 7 -13.35 5.93 -3.17
CA PHE A 7 -12.08 6.63 -2.97
C PHE A 7 -11.22 5.83 -1.99
N SER A 8 -10.02 5.43 -2.39
CA SER A 8 -9.05 4.82 -1.50
C SER A 8 -8.67 5.87 -0.43
N SER A 9 -9.26 5.78 0.76
CA SER A 9 -8.86 6.62 1.89
C SER A 9 -8.72 5.77 3.14
N ILE A 10 -7.48 5.58 3.60
CA ILE A 10 -7.15 5.63 5.02
C ILE A 10 -5.82 6.39 5.15
N VAL A 11 -5.88 7.52 5.85
CA VAL A 11 -4.75 8.31 6.37
C VAL A 11 -4.36 7.70 7.70
N ASP A 12 -3.07 7.36 7.90
CA ASP A 12 -2.59 7.03 9.24
C ASP A 12 -2.43 8.30 10.09
N ILE A 13 -3.16 8.35 11.20
CA ILE A 13 -3.03 9.36 12.25
C ILE A 13 -2.60 8.61 13.53
N GLY A 14 -1.29 8.41 13.68
CA GLY A 14 -0.75 7.54 14.74
C GLY A 14 0.69 7.82 15.15
N SER A 15 1.02 9.08 15.40
CA SER A 15 1.99 9.58 16.40
C SER A 15 3.26 8.75 16.75
N ASN A 16 4.40 9.32 16.34
CA ASN A 16 5.60 9.53 17.18
C ASN A 16 6.53 8.34 17.48
N VAL A 17 7.31 7.83 16.50
CA VAL A 17 8.68 7.32 16.71
C VAL A 17 9.52 7.47 15.43
N GLN A 18 10.65 8.19 15.54
CA GLN A 18 11.78 8.32 14.60
C GLN A 18 11.53 9.00 13.23
N LEU A 19 12.21 10.14 13.03
CA LEU A 19 12.44 10.87 11.76
C LEU A 19 13.15 10.05 10.65
N ALA A 20 13.27 8.73 10.77
CA ALA A 20 14.18 7.93 9.97
C ALA A 20 13.53 6.61 9.53
N LYS A 21 12.86 6.62 8.36
CA LYS A 21 12.85 5.54 7.33
C LYS A 21 11.65 5.55 6.39
N GLY A 22 10.63 6.40 6.60
CA GLY A 22 9.45 6.46 5.72
C GLY A 22 8.68 5.13 5.61
N THR A 23 8.84 4.21 6.57
CA THR A 23 8.24 2.87 6.49
C THR A 23 6.77 2.82 6.89
N GLY A 24 6.20 3.91 7.42
CA GLY A 24 4.78 3.99 7.76
C GLY A 24 3.90 3.89 6.51
N VAL A 25 2.80 3.15 6.61
CA VAL A 25 1.85 2.99 5.50
C VAL A 25 1.19 4.34 5.21
N SER A 26 1.25 4.76 3.95
CA SER A 26 0.70 6.03 3.47
C SER A 26 -0.55 5.85 2.62
N CYS A 27 -0.75 4.66 2.02
CA CYS A 27 -1.94 4.32 1.27
C CYS A 27 -2.21 2.81 1.24
N VAL A 28 -3.48 2.45 1.04
CA VAL A 28 -3.93 1.07 0.84
C VAL A 28 -5.05 1.04 -0.20
N THR A 29 -5.09 0.00 -1.04
CA THR A 29 -6.20 -0.24 -1.97
C THR A 29 -6.35 -1.72 -2.26
N PHE A 30 -7.58 -2.18 -2.48
CA PHE A 30 -7.81 -3.49 -3.07
C PHE A 30 -7.67 -3.40 -4.58
N ASP A 31 -7.13 -4.46 -5.18
CA ASP A 31 -7.12 -4.64 -6.63
C ASP A 31 -8.55 -4.96 -7.13
N ASN A 32 -8.87 -4.52 -8.35
CA ASN A 32 -10.21 -4.65 -8.92
C ASN A 32 -10.41 -5.98 -9.68
N GLU A 33 -9.33 -6.65 -10.05
CA GLU A 33 -9.36 -7.88 -10.85
C GLU A 33 -8.79 -9.07 -10.08
N GLN A 34 -7.75 -8.83 -9.27
CA GLN A 34 -7.07 -9.86 -8.49
C GLN A 34 -7.49 -9.77 -7.02
N GLU A 35 -7.46 -10.90 -6.30
CA GLU A 35 -7.69 -10.92 -4.85
C GLU A 35 -6.43 -10.44 -4.09
N ILE A 36 -6.04 -9.18 -4.32
CA ILE A 36 -4.81 -8.59 -3.82
C ILE A 36 -5.11 -7.30 -3.05
N LEU A 37 -4.45 -7.12 -1.91
CA LEU A 37 -4.35 -5.85 -1.20
C LEU A 37 -3.00 -5.19 -1.50
N TRP A 38 -3.01 -3.96 -1.99
CA TRP A 38 -1.85 -3.13 -2.21
C TRP A 38 -1.66 -2.13 -1.08
N THR A 39 -0.42 -1.96 -0.61
CA THR A 39 -0.05 -0.96 0.39
C THR A 39 1.16 -0.16 -0.10
N GLY A 40 1.12 1.16 0.03
CA GLY A 40 2.27 2.05 -0.16
C GLY A 40 2.74 2.62 1.17
N ASN A 41 4.03 2.96 1.27
CA ASN A 41 4.59 3.64 2.43
C ASN A 41 5.19 5.02 2.08
N TYR A 42 5.52 5.81 3.11
CA TYR A 42 6.09 7.15 2.94
C TYR A 42 7.48 7.19 2.28
N SER A 43 8.16 6.06 2.10
CA SER A 43 9.42 5.98 1.38
C SER A 43 9.28 5.59 -0.08
N GLY A 44 8.07 5.35 -0.60
CA GLY A 44 7.85 4.98 -2.02
C GLY A 44 7.90 3.49 -2.30
N HIS A 45 7.96 2.64 -1.27
CA HIS A 45 7.77 1.20 -1.47
C HIS A 45 6.30 0.84 -1.58
N ILE A 46 6.02 -0.03 -2.56
CA ILE A 46 4.74 -0.68 -2.75
C ILE A 46 4.90 -2.16 -2.39
N THR A 47 3.93 -2.70 -1.65
CA THR A 47 3.87 -4.13 -1.29
C THR A 47 2.45 -4.65 -1.53
N SER A 48 2.33 -5.81 -2.16
CA SER A 48 1.07 -6.53 -2.34
C SER A 48 0.96 -7.71 -1.37
N PHE A 49 -0.27 -8.03 -1.01
CA PHE A 49 -0.60 -9.16 -0.18
C PHE A 49 -1.77 -9.95 -0.77
N VAL A 50 -1.66 -11.28 -0.78
CA VAL A 50 -2.80 -12.16 -1.02
C VAL A 50 -3.46 -12.47 0.32
N PRO A 51 -4.75 -12.14 0.50
CA PRO A 51 -5.50 -12.53 1.68
C PRO A 51 -5.66 -14.05 1.77
N ASN A 52 -5.54 -14.57 2.98
CA ASN A 52 -5.99 -15.90 3.37
C ASN A 52 -6.98 -15.75 4.53
N THR A 53 -7.64 -16.82 4.96
CA THR A 53 -8.70 -16.83 5.96
C THR A 53 -8.39 -15.99 7.20
N ASN A 54 -7.14 -15.97 7.67
CA ASN A 54 -6.73 -15.23 8.87
C ASN A 54 -5.39 -14.49 8.70
N SER A 55 -4.90 -14.28 7.48
CA SER A 55 -3.59 -13.64 7.26
C SER A 55 -3.50 -12.88 5.93
N LEU A 56 -2.53 -11.98 5.86
CA LEU A 56 -2.11 -11.31 4.62
C LEU A 56 -0.72 -11.82 4.27
N ASN A 57 -0.64 -12.66 3.24
CA ASN A 57 0.64 -13.21 2.80
C ASN A 57 1.26 -12.27 1.78
N LYS A 58 2.47 -11.77 2.05
CA LYS A 58 3.20 -10.92 1.11
C LYS A 58 3.35 -11.65 -0.23
N TYR A 59 3.04 -10.96 -1.32
CA TYR A 59 3.13 -11.47 -2.67
C TYR A 59 4.31 -10.86 -3.43
N THR A 60 4.27 -9.55 -3.69
CA THR A 60 5.36 -8.80 -4.34
C THR A 60 5.68 -7.52 -3.57
N SER A 61 6.89 -6.98 -3.77
CA SER A 61 7.31 -5.73 -3.16
C SER A 61 8.38 -5.07 -4.03
N PHE A 62 8.21 -3.79 -4.33
CA PHE A 62 9.13 -3.02 -5.15
C PHE A 62 9.13 -1.54 -4.72
N HIS A 63 10.16 -0.82 -5.12
CA HIS A 63 10.23 0.63 -4.94
C HIS A 63 9.74 1.30 -6.21
N VAL A 64 9.00 2.40 -6.07
CA VAL A 64 8.69 3.28 -7.21
C VAL A 64 9.66 4.44 -7.13
N ASP A 65 10.74 4.36 -7.89
CA ASP A 65 11.65 5.49 -8.05
C ASP A 65 10.95 6.60 -8.82
N TYR A 66 11.13 7.84 -8.37
CA TYR A 66 10.81 9.00 -9.20
C TYR A 66 11.92 9.12 -10.23
N GLU A 67 11.73 8.57 -11.44
CA GLU A 67 12.65 8.82 -12.55
C GLU A 67 12.50 10.30 -12.95
N SER A 68 13.27 11.17 -12.30
CA SER A 68 13.44 12.56 -12.71
C SER A 68 14.60 12.66 -13.70
N ASP A 69 14.51 11.98 -14.83
CA ASP A 69 15.52 12.08 -15.90
C ASP A 69 14.86 12.14 -17.29
N VAL A 70 14.14 13.25 -17.57
CA VAL A 70 14.04 13.86 -18.91
C VAL A 70 13.99 15.39 -18.79
#